data_AF-A0A6G1JH10-F1
#
_entry.id   AF-A0A6G1JH10-F1
#
_cell.length_a   1.000
_cell.length_b   1.000
_cell.length_c   1.000
_cell.angle_alpha   90.00
_cell.angle_beta   90.00
_cell.angle_gamma   90.00
#
_symmetry.space_group_name_H-M   'P 1'
#
loop_
_entity.id
_entity.type
_entity.pdbx_description
1 polymer ?
#
loop_
_entity_poly.entity_id
_entity_poly.type
_entity_poly.pdbx_seq_one_letter_code
_entity_poly.pdbx_strand_id
1 'polypeptide(L)'
;MSSQRITLAEKDQMIAALQSHQVNTLVELRRIEKLFAQLGSPDVAAPMTAAWSYYVNSHSLLTELRGLTKNYPFSSECLEEAKRRVYSDPESNRSWNFCWLVLSKVGNDQLIPYYAHYQASLPAMWGGRSPTAEGVEQLKNAFVSEWNWAITQMLSHWDQPPTR
;
A
#
# COMPACT_ATOMS: atom_id res chain seq x y z
N MET A 1 -12.14 23.34 -18.78
CA MET A 1 -10.90 23.03 -18.03
C MET A 1 -9.79 22.84 -19.06
N SER A 2 -8.72 23.63 -18.98
CA SER A 2 -7.60 23.55 -19.92
C SER A 2 -6.86 22.23 -19.71
N SER A 3 -6.88 21.35 -20.71
CA SER A 3 -6.01 20.16 -20.73
C SER A 3 -4.58 20.65 -20.95
N GLN A 4 -3.84 20.85 -19.86
CA GLN A 4 -2.44 21.24 -19.94
C GLN A 4 -1.68 20.09 -20.59
N ARG A 5 -1.24 20.29 -21.84
CA ARG A 5 -0.49 19.26 -22.58
C ARG A 5 0.87 19.10 -21.93
N ILE A 6 1.11 17.94 -21.34
CA ILE A 6 2.41 17.55 -20.81
C ILE A 6 3.42 17.55 -21.97
N THR A 7 4.51 18.27 -21.81
CA THR A 7 5.61 18.33 -22.77
C THR A 7 6.48 17.08 -22.71
N LEU A 8 7.25 16.82 -23.77
CA LEU A 8 8.20 15.70 -23.79
C LEU A 8 9.26 15.82 -22.66
N ALA A 9 9.75 17.04 -22.41
CA ALA A 9 10.72 17.30 -21.35
C ALA A 9 10.16 17.00 -19.94
N GLU A 10 8.91 17.39 -19.67
CA GLU A 10 8.25 17.07 -18.39
C GLU A 10 8.05 15.56 -18.22
N LYS A 11 7.68 14.85 -19.30
CA LYS A 11 7.57 13.38 -19.29
C LYS A 11 8.92 12.73 -18.95
N ASP A 12 9.99 13.13 -19.62
CA ASP A 12 11.34 12.58 -19.39
C ASP A 12 11.84 12.86 -17.97
N GLN A 13 11.56 14.06 -17.44
CA GLN A 13 11.87 14.40 -16.05
C GLN A 13 11.11 13.51 -15.05
N MET A 14 9.82 13.24 -15.29
CA MET A 14 9.04 12.33 -14.44
C MET A 14 9.60 10.91 -14.50
N ILE A 15 9.96 10.40 -15.68
CA ILE A 15 10.58 9.07 -15.83
C ILE A 15 11.89 9.00 -15.05
N ALA A 16 12.76 10.01 -15.18
CA ALA A 16 14.03 10.06 -14.44
C ALA A 16 13.81 10.11 -12.91
N ALA A 17 12.80 10.84 -12.43
CA ALA A 17 12.46 10.91 -11.01
C ALA A 17 11.95 9.57 -10.45
N LEU A 18 11.17 8.81 -11.25
CA LEU A 18 10.72 7.46 -10.89
C LEU A 18 11.90 6.47 -10.82
N GLN A 19 12.78 6.49 -11.81
CA GLN A 19 13.93 5.59 -11.92
C GLN A 19 14.99 5.84 -10.85
N SER A 20 15.15 7.10 -10.42
CA SER A 20 16.06 7.50 -9.34
C SER A 20 15.45 7.36 -7.95
N HIS A 21 14.21 6.89 -7.84
CA HIS A 21 13.47 6.74 -6.58
C HIS A 21 13.32 8.02 -5.76
N GLN A 22 13.44 9.19 -6.40
CA GLN A 22 13.22 10.48 -5.76
C GLN A 22 11.74 10.67 -5.37
N VAL A 23 10.85 10.02 -6.11
CA VAL A 23 9.42 9.96 -5.81
C VAL A 23 9.13 8.66 -5.09
N ASN A 24 8.81 8.75 -3.80
CA ASN A 24 8.65 7.58 -2.93
C ASN A 24 7.44 7.67 -2.00
N THR A 25 6.50 8.58 -2.29
CA THR A 25 5.21 8.67 -1.60
C THR A 25 4.07 8.18 -2.47
N LEU A 26 3.03 7.62 -1.86
CA LEU A 26 1.84 7.15 -2.58
C LEU A 26 1.19 8.28 -3.37
N VAL A 27 1.07 9.47 -2.78
CA VAL A 27 0.41 10.62 -3.41
C VAL A 27 1.14 11.07 -4.67
N GLU A 28 2.46 11.16 -4.64
CA GLU A 28 3.23 11.60 -5.79
C GLU A 28 3.27 10.54 -6.90
N LEU A 29 3.39 9.26 -6.55
CA LEU A 29 3.30 8.15 -7.51
C LEU A 29 1.93 8.14 -8.20
N ARG A 30 0.84 8.32 -7.45
CA ARG A 30 -0.52 8.47 -7.99
C ARG A 30 -0.68 9.68 -8.90
N ARG A 31 -0.07 10.81 -8.53
CA ARG A 31 -0.09 12.02 -9.36
C ARG A 31 0.57 11.76 -10.71
N ILE A 32 1.75 11.14 -10.73
CA ILE A 32 2.47 10.81 -11.98
C ILE A 32 1.69 9.78 -12.79
N GLU A 33 1.15 8.74 -12.17
CA GLU A 33 0.30 7.75 -12.84
C GLU A 33 -0.90 8.37 -13.55
N LYS A 34 -1.62 9.30 -12.89
CA LYS A 34 -2.75 10.01 -13.51
C LYS A 34 -2.31 10.85 -14.72
N LEU A 35 -1.13 11.49 -14.65
CA LEU A 35 -0.57 12.26 -15.76
C LEU A 35 -0.16 11.34 -16.93
N PHE A 36 0.48 10.21 -16.65
CA PHE A 36 0.87 9.22 -17.64
C PHE A 36 -0.33 8.56 -18.33
N ALA A 37 -1.42 8.30 -17.61
CA ALA A 37 -2.66 7.79 -18.19
C ALA A 37 -3.27 8.76 -19.22
N GLN A 38 -3.11 10.08 -19.05
CA GLN A 38 -3.56 11.09 -20.02
C GLN A 38 -2.69 11.14 -21.28
N LEU A 39 -1.40 10.79 -21.17
CA LEU A 39 -0.48 10.74 -22.30
C LEU A 39 -0.73 9.54 -23.22
N GLY A 40 -1.16 8.40 -22.66
CA GLY A 40 -1.38 7.16 -23.41
C GLY A 40 -0.11 6.58 -24.06
N SER A 41 1.07 6.98 -23.59
CA SER A 41 2.35 6.60 -24.17
C SER A 41 2.86 5.30 -23.55
N PRO A 42 3.23 4.26 -24.32
CA PRO A 42 3.52 2.93 -23.77
C PRO A 42 4.86 2.86 -23.01
N ASP A 43 5.80 3.74 -23.29
CA ASP A 43 7.13 3.79 -22.68
C ASP A 43 7.10 4.24 -21.20
N VAL A 44 6.00 4.80 -20.71
CA VAL A 44 5.82 5.18 -19.31
C VAL A 44 5.40 4.01 -18.41
N ALA A 45 4.91 2.91 -18.99
CA ALA A 45 4.36 1.79 -18.24
C ALA A 45 5.43 1.08 -17.40
N ALA A 46 6.58 0.76 -18.02
CA ALA A 46 7.67 0.05 -17.32
C ALA A 46 8.28 0.88 -16.18
N PRO A 47 8.63 2.18 -16.34
CA PRO A 47 9.06 3.02 -15.23
C PRO A 47 8.03 3.11 -14.10
N MET A 48 6.74 3.22 -14.43
CA MET A 48 5.68 3.31 -13.42
C MET A 48 5.53 2.01 -12.63
N THR A 49 5.53 0.85 -13.29
CA THR A 49 5.48 -0.46 -12.63
C THR A 49 6.69 -0.69 -11.74
N ALA A 50 7.90 -0.30 -12.19
CA ALA A 50 9.12 -0.41 -11.41
C ALA A 50 9.06 0.47 -10.14
N ALA A 51 8.57 1.70 -10.26
CA ALA A 51 8.45 2.62 -9.12
C ALA A 51 7.45 2.12 -8.08
N TRP A 52 6.29 1.60 -8.49
CA TRP A 52 5.34 0.96 -7.57
C TRP A 52 5.93 -0.25 -6.88
N SER A 53 6.66 -1.09 -7.63
CA SER A 53 7.34 -2.25 -7.08
C SER A 53 8.39 -1.85 -6.03
N TYR A 54 9.16 -0.80 -6.30
CA TYR A 54 10.11 -0.25 -5.36
C TYR A 54 9.41 0.27 -4.10
N TYR A 55 8.43 1.17 -4.24
CA TYR A 55 7.68 1.76 -3.12
C TYR A 55 7.12 0.73 -2.13
N VAL A 56 6.58 -0.38 -2.64
CA VAL A 56 6.02 -1.45 -1.82
C VAL A 56 7.12 -2.28 -1.12
N ASN A 57 8.26 -2.49 -1.78
CA ASN A 57 9.35 -3.32 -1.26
C ASN A 57 10.40 -2.56 -0.43
N SER A 58 10.52 -1.24 -0.58
CA SER A 58 11.55 -0.40 0.04
C SER A 58 11.13 0.23 1.38
N HIS A 59 10.22 -0.40 2.13
CA HIS A 59 9.61 0.08 3.39
C HIS A 59 8.77 1.36 3.32
N SER A 60 8.70 2.06 2.18
CA SER A 60 7.93 3.31 2.05
C SER A 60 6.45 3.11 2.38
N LEU A 61 5.82 2.08 1.80
CA LEU A 61 4.43 1.75 2.10
C LEU A 61 4.17 1.47 3.59
N LEU A 62 5.03 0.66 4.22
CA LEU A 62 4.88 0.36 5.65
C LEU A 62 5.05 1.62 6.51
N THR A 63 5.98 2.50 6.12
CA THR A 63 6.24 3.76 6.81
C THR A 63 5.02 4.67 6.75
N GLU A 64 4.40 4.82 5.58
CA GLU A 64 3.19 5.63 5.44
C GLU A 64 2.00 5.02 6.19
N LEU A 65 1.82 3.69 6.14
CA LEU A 65 0.78 3.00 6.93
C LEU A 65 0.97 3.21 8.44
N ARG A 66 2.21 3.18 8.94
CA ARG A 66 2.53 3.49 10.34
C ARG A 66 2.37 4.98 10.68
N GLY A 67 2.53 5.85 9.69
CA GLY A 67 2.19 7.27 9.80
C GLY A 67 0.69 7.50 10.03
N LEU A 68 -0.16 6.64 9.47
CA LEU A 68 -1.61 6.65 9.70
C LEU A 68 -2.00 5.94 11.00
N THR A 69 -1.34 4.83 11.34
CA THR A 69 -1.68 3.95 12.47
C THR A 69 -0.84 4.26 13.72
N LYS A 70 -0.86 5.50 14.19
CA LYS A 70 0.06 5.95 15.26
C LYS A 70 -0.22 5.33 16.62
N ASN A 71 -1.49 5.03 16.90
CA ASN A 71 -1.87 4.47 18.20
C ASN A 71 -1.55 2.97 18.26
N TYR A 72 -1.74 2.30 17.13
CA TYR A 72 -1.58 0.86 16.95
C TYR A 72 -0.81 0.58 15.66
N PRO A 73 0.53 0.69 15.67
CA PRO A 73 1.36 0.60 14.46
C PRO A 73 1.06 -0.63 13.59
N PHE A 74 0.88 -0.39 12.29
CA PHE A 74 0.58 -1.44 11.31
C PHE A 74 1.66 -2.55 11.30
N SER A 75 1.20 -3.81 11.27
CA SER A 75 2.03 -5.01 11.28
C SER A 75 2.82 -5.16 9.97
N SER A 76 4.13 -5.37 10.09
CA SER A 76 5.00 -5.73 8.97
C SER A 76 4.60 -7.10 8.39
N GLU A 77 4.27 -8.05 9.25
CA GLU A 77 3.94 -9.43 8.89
C GLU A 77 2.65 -9.50 8.07
N CYS A 78 1.64 -8.69 8.44
CA CYS A 78 0.42 -8.52 7.66
C CYS A 78 0.71 -8.04 6.23
N LEU A 79 1.60 -7.06 6.10
CA LEU A 79 1.97 -6.51 4.80
C LEU A 79 2.80 -7.49 3.97
N GLU A 80 3.77 -8.20 4.57
CA GLU A 80 4.58 -9.21 3.89
C GLU A 80 3.75 -10.41 3.42
N GLU A 81 2.76 -10.83 4.21
CA GLU A 81 1.83 -11.88 3.80
C GLU A 81 0.99 -11.44 2.60
N ALA A 82 0.49 -10.21 2.59
CA ALA A 82 -0.23 -9.66 1.45
C ALA A 82 0.64 -9.64 0.18
N LYS A 83 1.91 -9.20 0.28
CA LYS A 83 2.86 -9.25 -0.84
C LYS A 83 3.03 -10.67 -1.37
N ARG A 84 3.26 -11.65 -0.48
CA ARG A 84 3.40 -13.06 -0.85
C ARG A 84 2.18 -13.58 -1.60
N ARG A 85 0.98 -13.24 -1.13
CA ARG A 85 -0.28 -13.63 -1.78
C ARG A 85 -0.43 -13.01 -3.15
N VAL A 86 -0.08 -11.73 -3.34
CA VAL A 86 -0.08 -11.12 -4.67
C VAL A 86 0.88 -11.86 -5.61
N TYR A 87 2.11 -12.15 -5.18
CA TYR A 87 3.08 -12.89 -6.01
C TYR A 87 2.66 -14.32 -6.34
N SER A 88 1.88 -14.96 -5.46
CA SER A 88 1.43 -16.34 -5.62
C SER A 88 0.10 -16.46 -6.37
N ASP A 89 -0.61 -15.34 -6.56
CA ASP A 89 -1.92 -15.32 -7.21
C ASP A 89 -1.76 -15.18 -8.73
N PRO A 90 -2.11 -16.22 -9.52
CA PRO A 90 -1.99 -16.17 -10.97
C PRO A 90 -2.89 -15.09 -11.62
N GLU A 91 -3.94 -14.64 -10.92
CA GLU A 91 -4.84 -13.58 -11.36
C GLU A 91 -4.30 -12.16 -11.04
N SER A 92 -3.23 -12.03 -10.25
CA SER A 92 -2.56 -10.74 -9.99
C SER A 92 -2.01 -10.08 -11.26
N ASN A 93 -1.86 -10.83 -12.35
CA ASN A 93 -1.52 -10.30 -13.68
C ASN A 93 -2.57 -9.32 -14.25
N ARG A 94 -3.75 -9.20 -13.64
CA ARG A 94 -4.84 -8.30 -14.09
C ARG A 94 -4.64 -6.83 -13.73
N SER A 95 -3.78 -6.51 -12.76
CA SER A 95 -3.41 -5.13 -12.45
C SER A 95 -1.91 -4.95 -12.53
N TRP A 96 -1.50 -3.86 -13.19
CA TRP A 96 -0.11 -3.45 -13.26
C TRP A 96 0.34 -2.70 -12.00
N ASN A 97 -0.60 -2.35 -11.10
CA ASN A 97 -0.34 -1.57 -9.89
C ASN A 97 -0.20 -2.49 -8.68
N PHE A 98 1.06 -2.88 -8.42
CA PHE A 98 1.41 -3.78 -7.32
C PHE A 98 0.98 -3.25 -5.93
N CYS A 99 1.04 -1.93 -5.71
CA CYS A 99 0.63 -1.34 -4.44
C CYS A 99 -0.86 -1.52 -4.17
N TRP A 100 -1.71 -1.23 -5.16
CA TRP A 100 -3.15 -1.42 -5.03
C TRP A 100 -3.53 -2.87 -4.78
N LEU A 101 -2.88 -3.83 -5.47
CA LEU A 101 -3.10 -5.26 -5.27
C LEU A 101 -2.78 -5.68 -3.83
N VAL A 102 -1.63 -5.24 -3.30
CA VAL A 102 -1.23 -5.55 -1.92
C VAL A 102 -2.22 -4.98 -0.92
N LEU A 103 -2.60 -3.71 -1.04
CA LEU A 103 -3.59 -3.08 -0.17
C LEU A 103 -4.96 -3.78 -0.23
N SER A 104 -5.36 -4.22 -1.42
CA SER A 104 -6.63 -4.93 -1.64
C SER A 104 -6.60 -6.33 -1.02
N LYS A 105 -5.47 -7.06 -1.11
CA LYS A 105 -5.31 -8.35 -0.42
C LYS A 105 -5.36 -8.20 1.10
N VAL A 106 -4.77 -7.15 1.66
CA VAL A 106 -4.88 -6.84 3.09
C VAL A 106 -6.35 -6.72 3.53
N GLY A 107 -7.15 -5.97 2.77
CA GLY A 107 -8.57 -5.73 3.10
C GLY A 107 -9.47 -6.94 2.84
N ASN A 108 -9.28 -7.65 1.73
CA ASN A 108 -10.20 -8.69 1.27
C ASN A 108 -9.94 -10.06 1.91
N ASP A 109 -8.67 -10.40 2.18
CA ASP A 109 -8.30 -11.75 2.58
C ASP A 109 -8.31 -11.97 4.12
N GLN A 110 -9.02 -11.12 4.86
CA GLN A 110 -9.12 -11.19 6.33
C GLN A 110 -7.75 -11.18 7.04
N LEU A 111 -6.73 -10.56 6.43
CA LEU A 111 -5.38 -10.48 7.02
C LEU A 111 -5.39 -9.60 8.28
N ILE A 112 -6.12 -8.48 8.26
CA ILE A 112 -6.19 -7.55 9.39
C ILE A 112 -6.68 -8.25 10.67
N PRO A 113 -7.85 -8.92 10.73
CA PRO A 113 -8.28 -9.60 11.94
C PRO A 113 -7.31 -10.65 12.46
N TYR A 114 -6.69 -11.43 11.57
CA TYR A 114 -5.72 -12.46 11.94
C TYR A 114 -4.47 -11.86 12.58
N TYR A 115 -3.82 -10.91 11.90
CA TYR A 115 -2.58 -10.31 12.39
C TYR A 115 -2.81 -9.37 13.58
N ALA A 116 -3.97 -8.72 13.67
CA ALA A 116 -4.37 -7.95 14.83
C ALA A 116 -4.49 -8.83 16.08
N HIS A 117 -5.12 -10.01 15.95
CA HIS A 117 -5.22 -10.98 17.05
C HIS A 117 -3.84 -11.52 17.41
N TYR A 118 -3.04 -11.93 16.42
CA TYR A 118 -1.67 -12.41 16.64
C TYR A 118 -0.86 -11.38 17.43
N GLN A 119 -0.82 -10.12 16.97
CA GLN A 119 -0.07 -9.05 17.62
C GLN A 119 -0.62 -8.74 19.02
N ALA A 120 -1.94 -8.67 19.19
CA ALA A 120 -2.57 -8.48 20.50
C ALA A 120 -2.29 -9.62 21.49
N SER A 121 -2.00 -10.84 21.00
CA SER A 121 -1.67 -11.98 21.87
C SER A 121 -0.21 -11.99 22.35
N LEU A 122 0.68 -11.18 21.75
CA LEU A 122 2.09 -11.17 22.09
C LEU A 122 2.30 -10.58 23.50
N PRO A 123 3.03 -11.27 24.42
CA PRO A 123 3.31 -10.74 25.76
C PRO A 123 3.98 -9.38 25.76
N ALA A 124 4.72 -9.03 24.69
CA ALA A 124 5.33 -7.72 24.51
C ALA A 124 4.31 -6.55 24.56
N MET A 125 3.08 -6.77 24.08
CA MET A 125 1.99 -5.78 24.16
C MET A 125 1.49 -5.55 25.59
N TRP A 126 1.84 -6.46 26.51
CA TRP A 126 1.35 -6.51 27.88
C TRP A 126 2.49 -6.38 28.90
N GLY A 127 3.60 -5.75 28.51
CA GLY A 127 4.77 -5.58 29.38
C GLY A 127 5.44 -6.90 29.77
N GLY A 128 5.40 -7.91 28.89
CA GLY A 128 5.97 -9.23 29.10
C GLY A 128 5.06 -10.22 29.83
N ARG A 129 3.81 -9.84 30.14
CA ARG A 129 2.85 -10.71 30.84
C ARG A 129 1.99 -11.48 29.84
N SER A 130 1.49 -12.63 30.28
CA SER A 130 0.46 -13.37 29.53
C SER A 130 -0.85 -12.59 29.56
N PRO A 131 -1.46 -12.28 28.41
CA PRO A 131 -2.73 -11.57 28.38
C PRO A 131 -3.90 -12.48 28.71
N THR A 132 -5.01 -11.87 29.15
CA THR A 132 -6.30 -12.54 29.23
C THR A 132 -6.95 -12.58 27.86
N ALA A 133 -7.83 -13.57 27.62
CA ALA A 133 -8.56 -13.66 26.37
C ALA A 133 -9.39 -12.39 26.08
N GLU A 134 -10.00 -11.80 27.11
CA GLU A 134 -10.75 -10.54 27.00
C GLU A 134 -9.84 -9.37 26.61
N GLY A 135 -8.66 -9.26 27.23
CA GLY A 135 -7.70 -8.22 26.89
C GLY A 135 -7.21 -8.32 25.45
N VAL A 136 -6.90 -9.54 24.99
CA VAL A 136 -6.52 -9.78 23.58
C VAL A 136 -7.62 -9.31 22.64
N GLU A 137 -8.88 -9.66 22.91
CA GLU A 137 -9.99 -9.29 22.03
C GLU A 137 -10.23 -7.76 22.01
N GLN A 138 -10.14 -7.08 23.15
CA GLN A 138 -10.25 -5.62 23.21
C GLN A 138 -9.14 -4.93 22.41
N LEU A 139 -7.89 -5.35 22.60
CA LEU A 139 -6.74 -4.77 21.90
C LEU A 139 -6.77 -5.09 20.40
N LYS A 140 -7.12 -6.32 20.03
CA LYS A 140 -7.37 -6.71 18.63
C LYS A 140 -8.41 -5.81 17.99
N ASN A 141 -9.54 -5.53 18.64
CA ASN A 141 -10.57 -4.65 18.07
C ASN A 141 -10.04 -3.23 17.81
N ALA A 142 -9.17 -2.73 18.68
CA ALA A 142 -8.51 -1.44 18.49
C ALA A 142 -7.56 -1.46 17.27
N PHE A 143 -6.71 -2.50 17.15
CA PHE A 143 -5.88 -2.73 15.95
C PHE A 143 -6.73 -2.79 14.68
N VAL A 144 -7.76 -3.64 14.66
CA VAL A 144 -8.64 -3.85 13.50
C VAL A 144 -9.29 -2.54 13.06
N SER A 145 -9.75 -1.72 14.01
CA SER A 145 -10.38 -0.43 13.70
C SER A 145 -9.39 0.52 13.01
N GLU A 146 -8.21 0.75 13.59
CA GLU A 146 -7.25 1.71 13.05
C GLU A 146 -6.62 1.22 11.73
N TRP A 147 -6.33 -0.09 11.63
CA TRP A 147 -5.75 -0.67 10.42
C TRP A 147 -6.72 -0.66 9.24
N ASN A 148 -8.00 -0.98 9.46
CA ASN A 148 -9.01 -0.86 8.40
C ASN A 148 -9.19 0.59 7.94
N TRP A 149 -9.19 1.54 8.87
CA TRP A 149 -9.24 2.95 8.53
C TRP A 149 -8.04 3.34 7.65
N ALA A 150 -6.81 2.98 8.04
CA ALA A 150 -5.61 3.30 7.28
C ALA A 150 -5.60 2.68 5.87
N ILE A 151 -6.01 1.41 5.73
CA ILE A 151 -6.12 0.76 4.42
C ILE A 151 -7.18 1.44 3.54
N THR A 152 -8.32 1.82 4.13
CA THR A 152 -9.36 2.56 3.41
C THR A 152 -8.86 3.92 2.94
N GLN A 153 -8.12 4.65 3.79
CA GLN A 153 -7.50 5.92 3.40
C GLN A 153 -6.51 5.73 2.24
N MET A 154 -5.62 4.74 2.32
CA MET A 154 -4.67 4.46 1.24
C MET A 154 -5.37 4.08 -0.08
N LEU A 155 -6.37 3.21 -0.03
CA LEU A 155 -7.13 2.79 -1.22
C LEU A 155 -7.94 3.94 -1.84
N SER A 156 -8.35 4.94 -1.05
CA SER A 156 -9.13 6.08 -1.55
C SER A 156 -8.41 6.94 -2.60
N HIS A 157 -7.08 6.81 -2.73
CA HIS A 157 -6.32 7.49 -3.77
C HIS A 157 -6.55 6.94 -5.19
N TRP A 158 -7.25 5.81 -5.30
CA TRP A 158 -7.75 5.27 -6.57
C TRP A 158 -9.26 5.49 -6.65
N ASP A 159 -9.70 6.39 -7.51
CA ASP A 159 -11.13 6.66 -7.75
C ASP A 159 -11.85 5.40 -8.30
N GLN A 160 -11.13 4.56 -9.04
CA GLN A 160 -11.54 3.24 -9.50
C GLN A 160 -10.36 2.26 -9.39
N PRO A 161 -10.62 0.96 -9.18
CA PRO A 161 -9.59 -0.08 -9.24
C PRO A 161 -8.75 0.05 -10.51
N PRO A 162 -7.40 0.08 -10.42
CA PRO A 162 -6.50 0.10 -11.58
C PRO A 162 -6.38 -1.30 -12.21
N THR A 163 -7.53 -1.92 -12.50
CA THR A 163 -7.67 -3.21 -13.17
C THR A 163 -7.83 -2.98 -14.67
N ARG A 164 -7.25 -3.84 -15.50
CA ARG A 164 -7.49 -3.83 -16.96
C ARG A 164 -8.85 -4.40 -17.31
#